data_AF-A0A554JAC7-F1
#
_entry.id   AF-A0A554JAC7-F1
#
_cell.length_a   1.000
_cell.length_b   1.000
_cell.length_c   1.000
_cell.angle_alpha   90.00
_cell.angle_beta   90.00
_cell.angle_gamma   90.00
#
_symmetry.space_group_name_H-M   'P 1'
#
loop_
_entity.id
_entity.type
_entity.pdbx_description
1 polymer ?
#
loop_
_entity_poly.entity_id
_entity_poly.type
_entity_poly.pdbx_seq_one_letter_code
_entity_poly.pdbx_strand_id
1 'polypeptide(L)'
;MTWIKKAYLYVVSLVSLIIIMVGAITLLNMGLKILLNAEEYYSYPMMAVNCQVPVEKGVAVKTTECDPDYQIKQQEYEKKNQQQQRKRDIAQSLAMIIVGTPVFYYHWKLARKEA
;
A
#
# COMPACT_ATOMS: atom_id res chain seq x y z
N MET A 1 -0.93 -47.39 2.25
CA MET A 1 -0.95 -46.18 1.39
C MET A 1 -2.06 -45.18 1.78
N THR A 2 -2.39 -45.00 3.06
CA THR A 2 -3.42 -44.05 3.52
C THR A 2 -2.82 -42.80 4.18
N TRP A 3 -1.62 -42.92 4.75
CA TRP A 3 -0.88 -41.81 5.37
C TRP A 3 -0.41 -40.75 4.35
N ILE A 4 -0.02 -41.16 3.14
CA ILE A 4 0.34 -40.24 2.04
C ILE A 4 -0.84 -39.36 1.63
N LYS A 5 -2.05 -39.93 1.56
CA LYS A 5 -3.26 -39.18 1.24
C LYS A 5 -3.57 -38.14 2.33
N LYS A 6 -3.40 -38.49 3.61
CA LYS A 6 -3.55 -37.56 4.72
C LYS A 6 -2.52 -36.42 4.65
N ALA A 7 -1.24 -36.76 4.49
CA ALA A 7 -0.16 -35.77 4.37
C ALA A 7 -0.40 -34.80 3.20
N TYR A 8 -0.77 -35.31 2.03
CA TYR A 8 -1.13 -34.50 0.87
C TYR A 8 -2.30 -33.54 1.17
N LEU A 9 -3.37 -34.03 1.80
CA LEU A 9 -4.53 -33.21 2.15
C LEU A 9 -4.17 -32.07 3.13
N TYR A 10 -3.30 -32.32 4.11
CA TYR A 10 -2.85 -31.27 5.03
C TYR A 10 -2.05 -30.18 4.32
N VAL A 11 -1.11 -30.56 3.45
CA VAL A 11 -0.28 -29.59 2.71
C VAL A 11 -1.15 -28.79 1.74
N VAL A 12 -2.01 -29.43 0.96
CA VAL A 12 -2.91 -28.74 0.01
C VAL A 12 -3.89 -27.83 0.74
N SER A 13 -4.46 -28.28 1.86
CA SER A 13 -5.33 -27.45 2.70
C SER A 13 -4.61 -26.21 3.22
N LEU A 14 -3.37 -26.37 3.71
CA LEU A 14 -2.55 -25.26 4.21
C LEU A 14 -2.22 -24.26 3.10
N VAL A 15 -1.80 -24.74 1.92
CA VAL A 15 -1.52 -23.87 0.77
C VAL A 15 -2.79 -23.14 0.32
N SER A 16 -3.91 -23.86 0.22
CA SER A 16 -5.19 -23.27 -0.20
C SER A 16 -5.67 -22.20 0.78
N LEU A 17 -5.50 -22.43 2.09
CA LEU A 17 -5.82 -21.47 3.14
C LEU A 17 -5.00 -20.17 2.98
N ILE A 18 -3.70 -20.28 2.68
CA ILE A 18 -2.83 -19.11 2.46
C ILE A 18 -3.30 -18.32 1.24
N ILE A 19 -3.61 -19.00 0.13
CA ILE A 19 -4.09 -18.33 -1.09
C ILE A 19 -5.39 -17.57 -0.81
N ILE A 20 -6.34 -18.19 -0.11
CA ILE A 20 -7.62 -17.56 0.27
C ILE A 20 -7.38 -16.36 1.19
N MET A 21 -6.47 -16.47 2.16
CA MET A 21 -6.10 -15.36 3.05
C MET A 21 -5.59 -14.15 2.26
N VAL A 22 -4.63 -14.37 1.35
CA VAL A 22 -4.08 -13.30 0.51
C VAL A 22 -5.15 -12.66 -0.37
N GLY A 23 -6.02 -13.47 -0.98
CA GLY A 23 -7.15 -12.99 -1.77
C GLY A 23 -8.12 -12.13 -0.95
N ALA A 24 -8.51 -12.60 0.24
CA ALA A 24 -9.40 -11.88 1.14
C ALA A 24 -8.80 -10.53 1.61
N ILE A 25 -7.52 -10.51 1.97
CA ILE A 25 -6.81 -9.28 2.36
C ILE A 25 -6.79 -8.30 1.19
N THR A 26 -6.56 -8.78 -0.03
CA THR A 26 -6.50 -7.93 -1.23
C THR A 26 -7.87 -7.31 -1.53
N LEU A 27 -8.93 -8.11 -1.47
CA LEU A 27 -10.31 -7.64 -1.68
C LEU A 27 -10.74 -6.62 -0.62
N LEU A 28 -10.47 -6.91 0.67
CA LEU A 28 -10.79 -5.98 1.74
C LEU A 28 -9.97 -4.70 1.65
N ASN A 29 -8.69 -4.78 1.28
CA ASN A 29 -7.85 -3.61 1.07
C ASN A 29 -8.42 -2.71 -0.04
N MET A 30 -8.85 -3.30 -1.17
CA MET A 30 -9.53 -2.53 -2.23
C MET A 30 -10.82 -1.89 -1.72
N GLY A 31 -11.68 -2.67 -1.04
CA GLY A 31 -12.92 -2.14 -0.48
C GLY A 31 -12.69 -0.99 0.52
N LEU A 32 -11.70 -1.13 1.41
CA LEU A 32 -11.40 -0.10 2.40
C LEU A 32 -10.78 1.16 1.77
N LYS A 33 -9.96 1.01 0.72
CA LYS A 33 -9.42 2.16 -0.03
C LYS A 33 -10.52 2.99 -0.68
N ILE A 34 -11.54 2.34 -1.22
CA ILE A 34 -12.73 3.00 -1.78
C ILE A 34 -13.48 3.75 -0.66
N LEU A 35 -13.74 3.09 0.47
CA LEU A 35 -14.46 3.71 1.60
C LEU A 35 -13.71 4.89 2.23
N LEU A 36 -12.38 4.88 2.22
CA LEU A 36 -11.53 5.93 2.80
C LEU A 36 -11.22 7.08 1.81
N ASN A 37 -11.79 7.04 0.60
CA ASN A 37 -11.46 7.93 -0.52
C ASN A 37 -9.94 8.03 -0.74
N ALA A 38 -9.25 6.88 -0.64
CA ALA A 38 -7.79 6.80 -0.82
C ALA A 38 -7.37 6.80 -2.31
N GLU A 39 -8.35 6.75 -3.23
CA GLU A 39 -8.14 6.75 -4.68
C GLU A 39 -8.23 8.15 -5.32
N GLU A 40 -8.75 9.16 -4.62
CA GLU A 40 -9.18 10.43 -5.22
C GLU A 40 -8.05 11.38 -5.70
N TYR A 41 -6.79 10.96 -5.68
CA TYR A 41 -5.71 11.82 -6.17
C TYR A 41 -4.60 11.03 -6.84
N TYR A 42 -4.88 10.51 -8.04
CA TYR A 42 -3.84 10.38 -9.07
C TYR A 42 -3.49 11.78 -9.58
N SER A 43 -2.88 12.60 -8.73
CA SER A 43 -2.18 13.77 -9.24
C SER A 43 -0.90 13.30 -9.87
N TYR A 44 -0.84 13.44 -11.18
CA TYR A 44 0.38 13.30 -11.94
C TYR A 44 1.51 14.01 -11.17
N PRO A 45 2.63 13.34 -10.88
CA PRO A 45 3.76 14.04 -10.29
C PRO A 45 4.11 15.16 -11.26
N MET A 46 4.04 16.41 -10.81
CA MET A 46 4.67 17.48 -11.58
C MET A 46 6.12 17.05 -11.73
N MET A 47 6.53 16.76 -12.96
CA MET A 47 7.91 16.43 -13.26
C MET A 47 8.76 17.50 -12.60
N ALA A 48 9.73 17.08 -11.79
CA ALA A 48 10.67 17.99 -11.16
C ALA A 48 11.23 18.87 -12.28
N VAL A 49 10.86 20.16 -12.28
CA VAL A 49 11.43 21.11 -13.22
C VAL A 49 12.89 21.18 -12.82
N ASN A 50 13.73 20.49 -13.60
CA ASN A 50 15.15 20.51 -13.39
C ASN A 50 15.58 21.95 -13.67
N CYS A 51 15.86 22.69 -12.61
CA CYS A 51 16.27 24.10 -12.67
C CYS A 51 17.71 24.14 -13.21
N GLN A 52 17.90 23.74 -14.46
CA GLN A 52 19.17 23.83 -15.14
C GLN A 52 19.27 25.23 -15.72
N VAL A 53 20.14 26.03 -15.10
CA VAL A 53 20.60 27.30 -15.63
C VAL A 53 21.24 27.04 -17.00
N PRO A 54 20.74 27.58 -18.12
CA PRO A 54 21.51 27.53 -19.36
C PRO A 54 22.72 28.46 -19.18
N VAL A 55 23.92 27.88 -19.05
CA VAL A 55 25.16 28.65 -19.06
C VAL A 55 25.50 28.96 -20.51
N GLU A 56 24.85 29.98 -21.10
CA GLU A 56 25.29 30.53 -22.38
C GLU A 56 26.18 31.76 -22.17
N LYS A 57 27.45 31.59 -22.55
CA LYS A 57 28.41 32.67 -22.91
C LYS A 57 28.52 33.84 -21.93
N GLY A 58 28.91 33.56 -20.69
CA GLY A 58 29.60 34.53 -19.82
C GLY A 58 28.80 35.74 -19.35
N VAL A 59 27.49 35.79 -19.60
CA VAL A 59 26.59 36.78 -19.00
C VAL A 59 25.67 36.02 -18.05
N ALA A 60 25.76 36.34 -16.76
CA ALA A 60 24.82 35.87 -15.76
C ALA A 60 23.44 36.47 -16.06
N VAL A 61 22.67 35.81 -16.94
CA VAL A 61 21.25 36.05 -17.04
C VAL A 61 20.68 35.58 -15.71
N LYS A 62 20.17 36.52 -14.89
CA LYS A 62 19.32 36.18 -13.75
C LYS A 62 18.19 35.32 -14.33
N THR A 63 18.30 34.02 -14.14
CA THR A 63 17.24 33.07 -14.45
C THR A 63 15.97 33.61 -13.82
N THR A 64 14.90 33.64 -14.61
CA THR A 64 13.54 33.74 -14.10
C THR A 64 13.48 32.91 -12.83
N GLU A 65 13.27 33.60 -11.72
CA GLU A 65 13.15 33.04 -10.39
C GLU A 65 12.31 31.77 -10.49
N CYS A 66 12.76 30.67 -9.85
CA CYS A 66 11.84 29.58 -9.56
C CYS A 66 10.65 30.23 -8.89
N ASP A 67 9.53 30.33 -9.61
CA ASP A 67 8.35 31.02 -9.12
C ASP A 67 8.07 30.47 -7.71
N PRO A 68 8.08 31.30 -6.65
CA PRO A 68 7.82 30.82 -5.30
C PRO A 68 6.51 30.02 -5.22
N ASP A 69 5.57 30.29 -6.13
CA ASP A 69 4.33 29.53 -6.30
C ASP A 69 4.57 28.05 -6.69
N TYR A 70 5.63 27.73 -7.42
CA TYR A 70 5.99 26.35 -7.78
C TYR A 70 6.44 25.53 -6.56
N GLN A 71 7.29 26.09 -5.70
CA GLN A 71 7.73 25.40 -4.48
C GLN A 71 6.57 25.17 -3.50
N ILE A 72 5.68 26.16 -3.36
CA ILE A 72 4.49 26.04 -2.52
C ILE A 72 3.58 24.93 -3.05
N LYS A 73 3.32 24.91 -4.36
CA LYS A 73 2.56 23.84 -5.01
C LYS A 73 3.20 22.47 -4.77
N GLN A 74 4.52 22.33 -4.95
CA GLN A 74 5.24 21.07 -4.73
C GLN A 74 5.07 20.55 -3.29
N GLN A 75 5.21 21.43 -2.29
CA GLN A 75 4.99 21.07 -0.89
C GLN A 75 3.55 20.62 -0.61
N GLU A 76 2.55 21.25 -1.24
CA GLU A 76 1.16 20.81 -1.13
C GLU A 76 0.93 19.43 -1.75
N TYR A 77 1.55 19.14 -2.90
CA TYR A 77 1.50 17.81 -3.51
C TYR A 77 2.13 16.75 -2.62
N GLU A 78 3.29 17.02 -2.03
CA GLU A 78 3.96 16.10 -1.11
C GLU A 78 3.10 15.81 0.12
N LYS A 79 2.52 16.86 0.74
CA LYS A 79 1.60 16.69 1.88
C LYS A 79 0.39 15.84 1.51
N LYS A 80 -0.23 16.08 0.36
CA LYS A 80 -1.36 15.28 -0.14
C LYS A 80 -0.94 13.83 -0.40
N ASN A 81 0.19 13.60 -1.05
CA ASN A 81 0.71 12.26 -1.31
C ASN A 81 1.02 11.49 -0.03
N GLN A 82 1.64 12.14 0.96
CA GLN A 82 1.89 11.54 2.27
C GLN A 82 0.59 11.14 2.96
N GLN A 83 -0.43 12.00 2.94
CA GLN A 83 -1.75 11.67 3.51
C GLN A 83 -2.39 10.47 2.80
N GLN A 84 -2.33 10.42 1.46
CA GLN A 84 -2.89 9.31 0.70
C GLN A 84 -2.14 8.01 0.92
N GLN A 85 -0.81 8.06 1.05
CA GLN A 85 0.00 6.89 1.38
C GLN A 85 -0.39 6.33 2.75
N ARG A 86 -0.52 7.20 3.78
CA ARG A 86 -1.00 6.80 5.10
C ARG A 86 -2.37 6.13 5.04
N LYS A 87 -3.31 6.66 4.25
CA LYS A 87 -4.64 6.04 4.09
C LYS A 87 -4.55 4.64 3.48
N ARG A 88 -3.70 4.44 2.47
CA ARG A 88 -3.47 3.12 1.86
C ARG A 88 -2.83 2.14 2.84
N ASP A 89 -1.89 2.60 3.65
CA ASP A 89 -1.21 1.77 4.65
C ASP A 89 -2.18 1.35 5.78
N ILE A 90 -3.05 2.26 6.21
CA ILE A 90 -4.14 1.98 7.15
C ILE A 90 -5.12 0.95 6.56
N ALA A 91 -5.53 1.14 5.30
CA ALA A 91 -6.43 0.21 4.61
C ALA A 91 -5.84 -1.21 4.54
N GLN A 92 -4.57 -1.31 4.18
CA GLN A 92 -3.85 -2.58 4.12
C GLN A 92 -3.76 -3.24 5.50
N SER A 93 -3.39 -2.46 6.52
CA SER A 93 -3.24 -2.96 7.90
C SER A 93 -4.56 -3.46 8.46
N LEU A 94 -5.65 -2.71 8.25
CA LEU A 94 -6.99 -3.10 8.67
C LEU A 94 -7.46 -4.37 7.94
N ALA A 95 -7.21 -4.50 6.64
CA ALA A 95 -7.53 -5.71 5.90
C ALA A 95 -6.81 -6.94 6.49
N MET A 96 -5.53 -6.82 6.84
CA MET A 96 -4.76 -7.90 7.47
C MET A 96 -5.31 -8.27 8.85
N ILE A 97 -5.69 -7.30 9.67
CA ILE A 97 -6.25 -7.55 11.00
C ILE A 97 -7.61 -8.24 10.89
N ILE A 98 -8.52 -7.71 10.05
CA ILE A 98 -9.88 -8.24 9.88
C ILE A 98 -9.86 -9.69 9.43
N VAL A 99 -8.93 -10.07 8.55
CA VAL A 99 -8.79 -11.46 8.06
C VAL A 99 -7.96 -12.32 9.01
N GLY A 100 -6.85 -11.79 9.52
CA GLY A 100 -5.91 -12.53 10.35
C GLY A 100 -6.46 -12.87 11.74
N THR A 101 -7.22 -11.96 12.35
CA THR A 101 -7.81 -12.15 13.69
C THR A 101 -8.73 -13.38 13.78
N PRO A 102 -9.74 -13.58 12.91
CA PRO A 102 -10.60 -14.77 13.01
C PRO A 102 -9.82 -16.07 12.75
N VAL A 103 -8.84 -16.05 11.84
CA VAL A 103 -8.00 -17.21 11.56
C VAL A 103 -7.11 -17.54 12.76
N PHE A 104 -6.46 -16.55 13.37
CA PHE A 104 -5.67 -16.73 14.58
C PHE A 104 -6.53 -17.25 15.73
N TYR A 105 -7.70 -16.64 15.96
CA TYR A 105 -8.62 -17.06 17.02
C TYR A 105 -9.07 -18.51 16.86
N TYR A 106 -9.39 -18.93 15.63
CA TYR A 106 -9.75 -20.31 15.32
C TYR A 106 -8.63 -21.29 15.67
N HIS A 107 -7.40 -21.01 15.19
CA HIS A 107 -6.24 -21.87 15.46
C HIS A 107 -5.88 -21.89 16.94
N TRP A 108 -5.96 -20.76 17.63
CA TRP A 108 -5.74 -20.68 19.07
C TRP A 108 -6.73 -21.53 19.87
N LYS A 109 -8.02 -21.47 19.51
CA LYS A 109 -9.07 -22.27 20.15
C LYS A 109 -8.87 -23.77 19.90
N LEU A 110 -8.42 -24.15 18.69
CA LEU A 110 -8.10 -25.53 18.36
C LEU A 110 -6.90 -26.03 19.16
N ALA A 111 -5.81 -25.25 19.22
CA ALA A 111 -4.61 -25.58 19.97
C ALA A 111 -4.92 -25.81 21.47
N ARG A 112 -5.77 -24.99 22.08
CA ARG A 112 -6.21 -25.19 23.48
C ARG A 112 -7.16 -26.37 23.71
N LYS A 113 -7.76 -26.93 22.65
CA LYS A 113 -8.59 -28.14 22.77
C LYS A 113 -7.75 -29.41 22.70
N GLU A 114 -6.58 -29.33 22.07
CA GLU A 114 -5.65 -30.45 21.89
C GLU A 114 -4.53 -30.47 22.95
N ALA A 115 -4.34 -29.36 23.68
CA ALA A 115 -3.50 -29.24 24.87
C ALA A 115 -4.28 -29.58 26.16
#